data_AF-A0A7V0ZHX1-F1
#
_entry.id   AF-A0A7V0ZHX1-F1
#
_cell.length_a   1.000
_cell.length_b   1.000
_cell.length_c   1.000
_cell.angle_alpha   90.00
_cell.angle_beta   90.00
_cell.angle_gamma   90.00
#
_symmetry.space_group_name_H-M   'P 1'
#
loop_
_entity.id
_entity.type
_entity.pdbx_description
1 polymer ?
#
loop_
_entity_poly.entity_id
_entity_poly.type
_entity_poly.pdbx_seq_one_letter_code
_entity_poly.pdbx_strand_id
1 'polypeptide(L)'
;SPIWWGKPFKEQLKSYLFIKQEEPNYSGHNPVAALTHFLFVFCGSLFMILTGLAMYGENNPGGLTDSLFGWTVLIFGSSQSMHTMHHVVAWVFPVYLILHLYAVVRHDIVERSSITSSIITGYKHKVEECPEYTD
;
A
#
# COMPACT_ATOMS: atom_id res chain seq x y z
N SER A 1 -7.49 -20.64 17.44
CA SER A 1 -6.37 -19.78 17.02
C SER A 1 -6.72 -19.15 15.69
N PRO A 2 -6.30 -17.90 15.38
CA PRO A 2 -6.77 -17.23 14.17
C PRO A 2 -6.22 -17.96 12.93
N ILE A 3 -7.15 -18.38 12.07
CA ILE A 3 -7.00 -19.26 10.90
C ILE A 3 -6.12 -18.70 9.75
N TRP A 4 -5.56 -17.51 9.94
CA TRP A 4 -4.84 -16.76 8.90
C TRP A 4 -3.31 -17.00 8.88
N TRP A 5 -2.75 -17.50 9.97
CA TRP A 5 -1.29 -17.62 10.17
C TRP A 5 -0.73 -18.98 9.72
N GLY A 6 -0.90 -19.33 8.45
CA GLY A 6 -0.46 -20.64 7.96
C GLY A 6 -0.32 -20.78 6.44
N LYS A 7 -0.94 -21.84 5.90
CA LYS A 7 -0.95 -22.18 4.48
C LYS A 7 -1.37 -21.02 3.54
N PRO A 8 -2.42 -20.22 3.82
CA PRO A 8 -2.87 -19.17 2.89
C PRO A 8 -1.82 -18.07 2.67
N PHE A 9 -1.09 -17.67 3.72
CA PHE A 9 -0.04 -16.66 3.64
C PHE A 9 1.14 -17.11 2.76
N LYS A 10 1.57 -18.37 2.91
CA LYS A 10 2.68 -18.93 2.11
C LYS A 10 2.32 -19.15 0.64
N GLU A 11 1.07 -19.51 0.35
CA GLU A 11 0.60 -19.71 -1.03
C GLU A 11 0.44 -18.38 -1.78
N GLN A 12 -0.03 -17.33 -1.10
CA GLN A 12 -0.04 -15.97 -1.65
C GLN A 12 1.37 -15.42 -1.88
N LEU A 13 2.28 -15.57 -0.92
CA LEU A 13 3.67 -15.12 -1.11
C LEU A 13 4.34 -15.81 -2.32
N LYS A 14 4.06 -17.11 -2.52
CA LYS A 14 4.56 -17.87 -3.68
C LYS A 14 3.94 -17.45 -5.01
N SER A 15 2.64 -17.15 -5.04
CA SER A 15 1.97 -16.64 -6.25
C SER A 15 2.58 -15.29 -6.69
N TYR A 16 2.85 -14.40 -5.74
CA TYR A 16 3.46 -13.09 -6.01
C TYR A 16 4.96 -13.13 -6.33
N LEU A 17 5.67 -14.17 -5.91
CA LEU A 17 7.03 -14.51 -6.34
C LEU A 17 7.07 -15.20 -7.73
N PHE A 18 5.97 -15.19 -8.49
CA PHE A 18 5.87 -15.78 -9.83
C PHE A 18 6.07 -17.31 -9.89
N ILE A 19 5.77 -18.05 -8.82
CA ILE A 19 5.85 -19.53 -8.81
C ILE A 19 4.54 -20.19 -9.32
N LYS A 20 3.44 -19.44 -9.47
CA LYS A 20 2.18 -19.94 -10.01
C LYS A 20 1.45 -18.90 -10.86
N GLN A 21 0.95 -19.34 -12.02
CA GLN A 21 0.35 -18.52 -13.08
C GLN A 21 -1.19 -18.40 -12.99
N GLU A 22 -1.83 -19.04 -12.01
CA GLU A 22 -3.29 -18.99 -11.83
C GLU A 22 -3.64 -18.18 -10.58
N GLU A 23 -4.32 -17.05 -10.80
CA GLU A 23 -4.98 -16.23 -9.77
C GLU A 23 -6.25 -16.98 -9.30
N PRO A 24 -6.32 -17.54 -8.07
CA PRO A 24 -7.59 -18.00 -7.55
C PRO A 24 -8.48 -16.78 -7.33
N ASN A 25 -9.59 -16.72 -8.08
CA ASN A 25 -10.66 -15.74 -7.92
C ASN A 25 -11.24 -15.83 -6.50
N TYR A 26 -10.72 -15.02 -5.58
CA TYR A 26 -11.36 -14.73 -4.31
C TYR A 26 -12.28 -13.52 -4.51
N SER A 27 -13.59 -13.74 -4.37
CA SER A 27 -14.66 -12.73 -4.41
C SER A 27 -14.58 -11.72 -3.27
N GLY A 28 -13.53 -10.91 -3.27
CA GLY A 28 -13.29 -9.84 -2.30
C GLY A 28 -11.83 -9.42 -2.33
N HIS A 29 -11.56 -8.23 -2.88
CA HIS A 29 -10.29 -7.50 -2.96
C HIS A 29 -9.01 -8.34 -2.91
N ASN A 30 -8.24 -8.29 -4.01
CA ASN A 30 -6.94 -8.93 -4.12
C ASN A 30 -6.14 -8.80 -2.79
N PRO A 31 -5.97 -9.91 -2.04
CA PRO A 31 -5.51 -9.88 -0.65
C PRO A 31 -4.09 -9.35 -0.50
N VAL A 32 -3.31 -9.39 -1.56
CA VAL A 32 -1.97 -8.80 -1.59
C VAL A 32 -2.00 -7.34 -1.99
N ALA A 33 -2.97 -6.89 -2.80
CA ALA A 33 -3.22 -5.46 -2.93
C ALA A 33 -3.64 -4.87 -1.56
N ALA A 34 -4.53 -5.54 -0.82
CA ALA A 34 -4.93 -5.11 0.53
C ALA A 34 -3.74 -5.08 1.52
N LEU A 35 -2.88 -6.11 1.51
CA LEU A 35 -1.67 -6.15 2.34
C LEU A 35 -0.69 -5.02 1.97
N THR A 36 -0.51 -4.78 0.67
CA THR A 36 0.38 -3.73 0.16
C THR A 36 -0.14 -2.34 0.55
N HIS A 37 -1.45 -2.10 0.46
CA HIS A 37 -2.04 -0.86 0.96
C HIS A 37 -1.84 -0.72 2.47
N PHE A 38 -2.05 -1.77 3.26
CA PHE A 38 -1.82 -1.71 4.70
C PHE A 38 -0.36 -1.43 5.06
N LEU A 39 0.60 -2.10 4.44
CA LEU A 39 2.01 -1.93 4.76
C LEU A 39 2.59 -0.61 4.24
N PHE A 40 2.40 -0.29 2.96
CA PHE A 40 3.04 0.88 2.36
C PHE A 40 2.24 2.16 2.59
N VAL A 41 0.91 2.11 2.48
CA VAL A 41 0.08 3.31 2.68
C VAL A 41 -0.14 3.54 4.16
N PHE A 42 -0.68 2.58 4.92
CA PHE A 42 -0.99 2.83 6.33
C PHE A 42 0.27 2.86 7.22
N CYS A 43 1.04 1.78 7.29
CA CYS A 43 2.24 1.74 8.15
C CYS A 43 3.35 2.68 7.65
N GLY A 44 3.59 2.73 6.34
CA GLY A 44 4.57 3.63 5.75
C GLY A 44 4.25 5.11 5.97
N SER A 45 2.99 5.54 5.79
CA SER A 45 2.63 6.94 6.02
C SER A 45 2.71 7.31 7.50
N LEU A 46 2.29 6.42 8.40
CA LEU A 46 2.41 6.65 9.85
C LEU A 46 3.88 6.83 10.24
N PHE A 47 4.78 6.00 9.72
CA PHE A 47 6.22 6.16 9.93
C PHE A 47 6.73 7.52 9.44
N MET A 48 6.33 7.94 8.23
CA MET A 48 6.73 9.23 7.65
C MET A 48 6.20 10.41 8.47
N ILE A 49 4.97 10.32 8.97
CA ILE A 49 4.38 11.36 9.84
C ILE A 49 5.16 11.47 11.15
N LEU A 50 5.41 10.34 11.83
CA LEU A 50 6.10 10.34 13.12
C LEU A 50 7.53 10.87 13.01
N THR A 51 8.30 10.37 12.05
CA THR A 51 9.69 10.80 11.84
C THR A 51 9.77 12.24 11.29
N GLY A 52 8.85 12.64 10.41
CA GLY A 52 8.76 14.01 9.90
C GLY A 52 8.42 15.04 10.99
N LEU A 53 7.44 14.72 11.85
CA LEU A 53 7.06 15.59 12.97
C LEU A 53 8.14 15.66 14.05
N ALA A 54 8.86 14.56 14.29
CA ALA A 54 10.00 14.55 15.20
C ALA A 54 11.13 15.47 14.68
N MET A 55 11.52 15.34 13.41
CA MET A 55 12.51 16.24 12.78
C MET A 55 12.06 17.69 12.77
N TYR A 56 10.77 17.95 12.54
CA TYR A 56 10.21 19.29 12.61
C TYR A 56 10.27 19.88 14.04
N GLY A 57 10.09 19.04 15.05
CA GLY A 57 10.24 19.39 16.47
C GLY A 57 11.66 19.85 16.82
N GLU A 58 12.69 19.27 16.21
CA GLU A 58 14.10 19.68 16.44
C GLU A 58 14.36 21.15 16.06
N ASN A 59 13.58 21.72 15.14
CA ASN A 59 13.69 23.12 14.74
C ASN A 59 13.08 24.10 15.76
N ASN A 60 12.23 23.62 16.69
CA ASN A 60 11.65 24.43 17.77
C ASN A 60 11.71 23.69 19.13
N PRO A 61 12.90 23.67 19.77
CA PRO A 61 13.10 22.98 21.04
C PRO A 61 12.15 23.52 22.13
N GLY A 62 11.39 22.63 22.77
CA GLY A 62 10.38 23.00 23.77
C GLY A 62 9.00 23.38 23.21
N GLY A 63 8.80 23.28 21.90
CA GLY A 63 7.47 23.39 21.28
C GLY A 63 6.59 22.15 21.52
N LEU A 64 5.30 22.26 21.19
CA LEU A 64 4.34 21.15 21.31
C LEU A 64 4.78 19.90 20.51
N THR A 65 5.38 20.09 19.34
CA THR A 65 5.85 19.00 18.47
C THR A 65 7.06 18.26 19.05
N ASP A 66 8.00 18.98 19.65
CA ASP A 66 9.17 18.40 20.31
C ASP A 66 8.78 17.59 21.56
N SER A 67 7.86 18.11 22.37
CA SER A 67 7.34 17.39 23.55
C SER A 67 6.58 16.10 23.18
N LEU A 68 5.80 16.15 22.10
CA LEU A 68 4.97 15.01 21.67
C LEU A 68 5.73 13.96 20.85
N PHE A 69 6.72 14.35 20.06
CA PHE A 69 7.40 13.46 19.10
C PHE A 69 8.91 13.35 19.29
N GLY A 70 9.54 14.17 20.14
CA GLY A 70 10.99 14.17 20.38
C GLY A 70 11.52 12.84 20.96
N TRP A 71 10.68 12.05 21.65
CA TRP A 71 11.03 10.69 22.08
C TRP A 71 11.35 9.75 20.90
N THR A 72 10.84 10.04 19.70
CA THR A 72 11.13 9.26 18.48
C THR A 72 12.61 9.32 18.13
N VAL A 73 13.29 10.45 18.38
CA VAL A 73 14.73 10.62 18.11
C VAL A 73 15.57 9.67 18.98
N LEU A 74 15.13 9.40 20.22
CA LEU A 74 15.81 8.49 21.14
C LEU A 74 15.81 7.04 20.63
N ILE A 75 14.76 6.63 19.90
CA ILE A 75 14.67 5.28 19.33
C ILE A 75 15.71 5.08 18.22
N PHE A 76 15.97 6.11 17.43
CA PHE A 76 16.94 6.07 16.34
C PHE A 76 18.37 6.45 16.77
N GLY A 77 18.52 6.91 18.02
CA GLY A 77 19.80 7.24 18.67
C GLY A 77 20.47 8.53 18.17
N SER A 78 20.19 8.98 16.95
CA SER A 78 20.68 10.25 16.41
C SER A 78 19.71 10.85 15.41
N SER A 79 19.68 12.19 15.34
CA SER A 79 18.92 12.95 14.34
C SER A 79 19.31 12.52 12.92
N GLN A 80 20.61 12.38 12.64
CA GLN A 80 21.10 11.98 11.31
C GLN A 80 20.62 10.58 10.88
N SER A 81 20.56 9.63 11.80
CA SER A 81 20.03 8.27 11.54
C SER A 81 18.54 8.32 11.19
N MET A 82 17.77 9.13 11.93
CA MET A 82 16.35 9.35 11.66
C MET A 82 16.12 9.99 10.28
N HIS A 83 16.90 11.03 9.91
CA HIS A 83 16.85 11.65 8.58
C HIS A 83 17.18 10.64 7.47
N THR A 84 18.14 9.75 7.70
CA THR A 84 18.53 8.71 6.74
C THR A 84 17.39 7.70 6.55
N MET A 85 16.83 7.18 7.64
CA MET A 85 15.71 6.25 7.56
C MET A 85 14.45 6.89 6.95
N HIS A 86 14.16 8.15 7.27
CA HIS A 86 13.05 8.89 6.65
C HIS A 86 13.22 8.99 5.14
N HIS A 87 14.43 9.32 4.65
CA HIS A 87 14.71 9.35 3.21
C HIS A 87 14.63 7.97 2.56
N VAL A 88 15.12 6.92 3.21
CA VAL A 88 15.04 5.55 2.68
C VAL A 88 13.58 5.14 2.50
N VAL A 89 12.73 5.40 3.49
CA VAL A 89 11.29 5.12 3.38
C VAL A 89 10.62 6.06 2.37
N ALA A 90 11.03 7.32 2.29
CA ALA A 90 10.54 8.26 1.28
C ALA A 90 10.77 7.73 -0.14
N TRP A 91 11.91 7.11 -0.43
CA TRP A 91 12.20 6.51 -1.74
C TRP A 91 11.31 5.32 -2.10
N VAL A 92 10.76 4.61 -1.11
CA VAL A 92 9.83 3.51 -1.34
C VAL A 92 8.51 4.03 -1.92
N PHE A 93 8.06 5.24 -1.56
CA PHE A 93 6.79 5.80 -2.04
C PHE A 93 6.75 6.07 -3.55
N PRO A 94 7.73 6.72 -4.19
CA PRO A 94 7.79 6.86 -5.64
C PRO A 94 7.79 5.51 -6.37
N VAL A 95 8.54 4.52 -5.86
CA VAL A 95 8.55 3.18 -6.45
C VAL A 95 7.18 2.52 -6.35
N TYR A 96 6.54 2.63 -5.18
CA TYR A 96 5.18 2.13 -4.97
C TYR A 96 4.17 2.83 -5.90
N LEU A 97 4.29 4.14 -6.10
CA LEU A 97 3.42 4.90 -7.00
C LEU A 97 3.52 4.38 -8.44
N ILE A 98 4.74 4.14 -8.95
CA ILE A 98 4.94 3.59 -10.31
C ILE A 98 4.29 2.21 -10.42
N LEU A 99 4.52 1.32 -9.45
CA LEU A 99 3.93 -0.02 -9.43
C LEU A 99 2.40 0.03 -9.32
N HIS A 100 1.86 0.95 -8.53
CA HIS A 100 0.42 1.16 -8.38
C HIS A 100 -0.23 1.62 -9.69
N LEU A 101 0.36 2.62 -10.36
CA LEU A 101 -0.12 3.09 -11.66
C LEU A 101 -0.07 1.98 -12.71
N TYR A 102 1.00 1.20 -12.76
CA TYR A 102 1.08 0.04 -13.63
C TYR A 102 -0.03 -0.98 -13.34
N ALA A 103 -0.26 -1.31 -12.06
CA ALA A 103 -1.29 -2.28 -11.68
C ALA A 103 -2.69 -1.81 -12.07
N VAL A 104 -3.01 -0.52 -11.85
CA VAL A 104 -4.29 0.08 -12.24
C VAL A 104 -4.46 0.06 -13.75
N VAL A 105 -3.45 0.48 -14.51
CA VAL A 105 -3.51 0.48 -15.98
C VAL A 105 -3.61 -0.93 -16.55
N ARG A 106 -2.84 -1.90 -16.02
CA ARG A 106 -2.92 -3.31 -16.41
C ARG A 106 -4.31 -3.87 -16.17
N HIS A 107 -4.89 -3.60 -15.01
CA HIS A 107 -6.25 -4.05 -14.68
C HIS A 107 -7.30 -3.42 -15.59
N ASP A 108 -7.15 -2.13 -15.95
CA ASP A 108 -8.05 -1.43 -16.86
C ASP A 108 -8.01 -2.03 -18.28
N ILE A 109 -6.81 -2.36 -18.78
CA ILE A 109 -6.60 -2.97 -20.09
C ILE A 109 -7.10 -4.43 -20.13
N VAL A 110 -6.79 -5.24 -19.11
CA VAL A 110 -7.05 -6.68 -19.10
C VAL A 110 -8.52 -7.00 -18.81
N GLU A 111 -9.14 -6.33 -17.83
CA GLU A 111 -10.50 -6.69 -17.41
C GLU A 111 -11.60 -5.90 -18.14
N ARG A 112 -11.26 -4.87 -18.93
CA ARG A 112 -12.23 -3.87 -19.45
C ARG A 112 -13.20 -3.35 -18.38
N SER A 113 -12.91 -3.60 -17.10
CA SER A 113 -13.67 -3.09 -16.00
C SER A 113 -13.16 -1.67 -15.81
N SER A 114 -14.05 -0.71 -16.08
CA SER A 114 -13.77 0.72 -16.05
C SER A 114 -13.45 1.22 -14.62
N ILE A 115 -12.46 0.63 -13.95
CA ILE A 115 -12.07 1.00 -12.58
C ILE A 115 -11.43 2.39 -12.61
N THR A 116 -10.55 2.67 -13.57
CA THR A 116 -9.94 3.99 -13.72
C THR A 116 -10.99 5.05 -14.06
N SER A 117 -11.91 4.70 -14.98
CA SER A 117 -13.04 5.56 -15.32
C SER A 117 -13.96 5.80 -14.12
N SER A 118 -14.17 4.83 -13.24
CA SER A 118 -14.98 5.01 -12.03
C SER A 118 -14.35 5.94 -10.99
N ILE A 119 -13.02 6.05 -10.93
CA ILE A 119 -12.33 7.01 -10.05
C ILE A 119 -12.54 8.45 -10.57
N ILE A 120 -12.50 8.64 -11.90
CA ILE A 120 -12.60 9.97 -12.52
C ILE A 120 -14.06 10.42 -12.67
N THR A 121 -14.95 9.51 -13.07
CA THR A 121 -16.35 9.80 -13.42
C THR A 121 -17.33 9.46 -12.30
N GLY A 122 -16.93 8.64 -11.32
CA GLY A 122 -17.81 8.14 -10.26
C GLY A 122 -18.74 6.99 -10.67
N TYR A 123 -18.83 6.64 -11.95
CA TYR A 123 -19.74 5.60 -12.44
C TYR A 123 -18.96 4.33 -12.84
N LYS A 124 -19.35 3.20 -12.25
CA LYS A 124 -18.87 1.88 -12.68
C LYS A 124 -19.87 1.32 -13.70
N HIS A 125 -19.47 1.24 -14.97
CA HIS A 125 -20.23 0.45 -15.94
C HIS A 125 -20.06 -1.03 -15.57
N LYS A 126 -21.13 -1.68 -15.09
CA LYS A 126 -21.20 -3.15 -15.15
C LYS A 126 -21.28 -3.46 -16.64
N VAL A 127 -20.28 -4.16 -17.18
CA VAL A 127 -20.48 -4.85 -18.45
C VAL A 127 -21.58 -5.88 -18.13
N GLU A 128 -22.76 -5.69 -18.71
CA GLU A 128 -23.77 -6.75 -18.74
C GLU A 128 -23.06 -7.99 -19.28
N GLU A 129 -23.13 -9.11 -18.55
CA GLU A 129 -22.92 -10.41 -19.17
C GLU A 129 -23.79 -10.42 -20.42
N CYS A 130 -23.18 -10.48 -21.61
CA CYS A 130 -23.97 -10.67 -22.82
C CYS A 130 -24.83 -11.93 -22.59
N PRO A 131 -26.17 -11.84 -22.65
CA PRO A 131 -26.97 -13.04 -22.75
C PRO A 131 -26.62 -13.66 -24.10
N GLU A 132 -26.45 -14.99 -24.15
CA GLU A 132 -26.77 -15.89 -25.27
C GLU A 132 -25.84 -17.12 -25.32
N TYR A 133 -26.31 -18.21 -24.70
CA TYR A 133 -26.62 -19.38 -25.52
C TYR A 133 -28.13 -19.63 -25.36
N THR A 134 -28.84 -19.39 -26.47
CA THR A 134 -30.19 -19.83 -26.78
C THR A 134 -30.32 -21.35 -26.69
N ASP A 135 -31.44 -21.81 -26.14
CA ASP A 135 -32.02 -23.16 -26.14
C ASP A 135 -31.52 -24.18 -25.10
#